data_AF-A0A268AAE7-F1
#
_entry.id   AF-A0A268AAE7-F1
#
_cell.length_a   1.000
_cell.length_b   1.000
_cell.length_c   1.000
_cell.angle_alpha   90.00
_cell.angle_beta   90.00
_cell.angle_gamma   90.00
#
_symmetry.space_group_name_H-M   'P 1'
#
loop_
_entity.id
_entity.type
_entity.pdbx_description
1 polymer ?
#
loop_
_entity_poly.entity_id
_entity_poly.type
_entity_poly.pdbx_seq_one_letter_code
_entity_poly.pdbx_strand_id
1 'polypeptide(L)'
;MVKQKKDQQKKKGKGKGFILYFLLPVVLAAALVIAILEFSGVSVAKLASGIPVIGNMVKDETAATTGGTADAEKLKQQLKDQQATIDMMKETEDAKNTEIDDLNQQIVKLENQINGTEPKTDTAAAQSASTTAEGEEVSTPYKDAASSFSKMDDAKAAAIISKLDNEKALGVLQELSGKKRGTILAAMDPEAAASYTSAMVDDAEKEGEAVE
;
A
#
# COMPACT_ATOMS: atom_id res chain seq x y z
N MET A 1 -65.38 6.91 -58.74
CA MET A 1 -65.85 7.49 -57.47
C MET A 1 -65.14 6.79 -56.32
N VAL A 2 -64.23 7.48 -55.63
CA VAL A 2 -63.49 6.96 -54.48
C VAL A 2 -64.19 7.44 -53.21
N LYS A 3 -64.67 6.52 -52.35
CA LYS A 3 -65.25 6.84 -51.04
C LYS A 3 -64.18 6.67 -49.94
N GLN A 4 -63.80 7.83 -49.40
CA GLN A 4 -63.47 8.15 -48.00
C GLN A 4 -62.46 7.27 -47.23
N LYS A 5 -61.26 7.82 -47.03
CA LYS A 5 -60.39 7.52 -45.87
C LYS A 5 -60.96 8.22 -44.63
N LYS A 6 -61.25 7.46 -43.58
CA LYS A 6 -61.63 7.97 -42.25
C LYS A 6 -60.37 8.31 -41.48
N ASP A 7 -60.24 9.58 -41.16
CA ASP A 7 -59.25 10.15 -40.26
C ASP A 7 -59.48 9.62 -38.83
N GLN A 8 -58.46 9.04 -38.21
CA GLN A 8 -58.47 8.64 -36.79
C GLN A 8 -57.52 9.57 -36.04
N GLN A 9 -58.07 10.67 -35.54
CA GLN A 9 -57.40 11.55 -34.58
C GLN A 9 -56.99 10.76 -33.32
N LYS A 10 -55.69 10.59 -33.11
CA LYS A 10 -55.15 10.15 -31.82
C LYS A 10 -55.36 11.26 -30.80
N LYS A 11 -56.29 11.05 -29.87
CA LYS A 11 -56.46 11.88 -28.66
C LYS A 11 -55.13 11.96 -27.90
N LYS A 12 -54.48 13.12 -27.95
CA LYS A 12 -53.34 13.49 -27.10
C LYS A 12 -53.84 13.57 -25.65
N GLY A 13 -53.52 12.56 -24.83
CA GLY A 13 -53.83 12.56 -23.40
C GLY A 13 -53.06 13.68 -22.69
N LYS A 14 -53.79 14.68 -22.19
CA LYS A 14 -53.27 15.89 -21.52
C LYS A 14 -52.53 15.65 -20.20
N GLY A 15 -52.35 14.40 -19.76
CA GLY A 15 -51.63 14.04 -18.53
C GLY A 15 -50.16 13.62 -18.71
N LYS A 16 -49.70 13.36 -19.94
CA LYS A 16 -48.35 12.79 -20.17
C LYS A 16 -47.21 13.80 -19.91
N GLY A 17 -47.50 15.10 -19.99
CA GLY A 17 -46.52 16.16 -19.68
C GLY A 17 -46.27 16.34 -18.17
N PHE A 18 -47.32 16.20 -17.35
CA PHE A 18 -47.20 16.36 -15.90
C PHE A 18 -46.44 15.19 -15.25
N ILE A 19 -46.64 13.97 -15.76
CA ILE A 19 -45.89 12.79 -15.29
C ILE A 19 -44.40 12.95 -15.57
N LEU A 20 -43.99 13.46 -16.74
CA LEU A 20 -42.57 13.64 -17.07
C LEU A 20 -41.94 14.76 -16.25
N TYR A 21 -42.66 15.86 -16.01
CA TYR A 21 -42.15 16.98 -15.20
C TYR A 21 -41.99 16.62 -13.72
N PHE A 22 -42.83 15.73 -13.18
CA PHE A 22 -42.72 15.28 -11.78
C PHE A 22 -41.83 14.05 -11.60
N LEU A 23 -41.83 13.11 -12.54
CA LEU A 23 -41.10 11.84 -12.44
C LEU A 23 -39.61 12.02 -12.75
N LEU A 24 -39.24 12.90 -13.67
CA LEU A 24 -37.85 13.18 -14.00
C LEU A 24 -37.02 13.71 -12.81
N PRO A 25 -37.46 14.74 -12.05
CA PRO A 25 -36.71 15.19 -10.87
C PRO A 25 -36.68 14.16 -9.75
N VAL A 26 -37.73 13.34 -9.60
CA VAL A 26 -37.77 12.26 -8.59
C VAL A 26 -36.76 11.16 -8.91
N VAL A 27 -36.64 10.75 -10.17
CA VAL A 27 -35.65 9.75 -10.60
C VAL A 27 -34.23 10.28 -10.44
N LEU A 28 -33.98 11.56 -10.77
CA LEU A 28 -32.68 12.20 -10.56
C LEU A 28 -32.30 12.26 -9.07
N ALA A 29 -33.23 12.64 -8.20
CA ALA A 29 -33.01 12.66 -6.76
C ALA A 29 -32.74 11.25 -6.20
N ALA A 30 -33.47 10.23 -6.67
CA ALA A 30 -33.23 8.85 -6.29
C ALA A 30 -31.84 8.36 -6.70
N ALA A 31 -31.37 8.72 -7.90
CA ALA A 31 -30.02 8.39 -8.37
C ALA A 31 -28.92 9.01 -7.49
N LEU A 32 -29.10 10.26 -7.04
CA LEU A 32 -28.16 10.91 -6.12
C LEU A 32 -28.13 10.22 -4.75
N VAL A 33 -29.28 9.83 -4.22
CA VAL A 33 -29.36 9.08 -2.95
C VAL A 33 -28.67 7.73 -3.08
N ILE A 34 -28.86 7.02 -4.19
CA ILE A 34 -28.18 5.74 -4.47
C ILE A 34 -26.66 5.93 -4.52
N ALA A 35 -26.17 6.95 -5.23
CA ALA A 35 -24.75 7.24 -5.30
C ALA A 35 -24.12 7.53 -3.92
N ILE A 36 -24.84 8.23 -3.04
CA ILE A 36 -24.37 8.49 -1.66
C ILE A 36 -24.34 7.20 -0.83
N LEU A 37 -25.34 6.33 -1.00
CA LEU A 37 -25.43 5.05 -0.27
C LEU A 37 -24.31 4.07 -0.67
N GLU A 38 -23.91 4.06 -1.95
CA GLU A 38 -22.77 3.28 -2.43
C GLU A 38 -21.46 3.72 -1.77
N PHE A 39 -21.23 5.04 -1.65
CA PHE A 39 -20.08 5.57 -0.92
C PHE A 39 -20.13 5.32 0.59
N SER A 40 -21.33 5.23 1.18
CA SER A 40 -21.52 4.97 2.61
C SER A 40 -21.46 3.48 2.98
N GLY A 41 -21.30 2.57 2.02
CA GLY A 41 -21.26 1.12 2.23
C GLY A 41 -22.61 0.50 2.62
N VAL A 42 -23.72 1.21 2.44
CA VAL A 42 -25.07 0.73 2.78
C VAL A 42 -25.71 0.06 1.55
N SER A 43 -26.11 -1.21 1.68
CA SER A 43 -26.71 -1.96 0.57
C SER A 43 -28.09 -1.41 0.16
N VAL A 44 -28.17 -0.84 -1.04
CA VAL A 44 -29.40 -0.31 -1.66
C VAL A 44 -30.56 -1.33 -1.71
N ALA A 45 -30.24 -2.62 -1.81
CA ALA A 45 -31.22 -3.71 -1.79
C ALA A 45 -32.00 -3.80 -0.47
N LYS A 46 -31.34 -3.55 0.67
CA LYS A 46 -31.95 -3.62 2.00
C LYS A 46 -32.95 -2.47 2.23
N LEU A 47 -32.68 -1.30 1.65
CA LEU A 47 -33.55 -0.13 1.70
C LEU A 47 -34.76 -0.28 0.77
N ALA A 48 -34.57 -0.88 -0.42
CA ALA A 48 -35.64 -1.14 -1.39
C ALA A 48 -36.69 -2.13 -0.87
N SER A 49 -36.29 -3.13 -0.08
CA SER A 49 -37.20 -4.09 0.54
C SER A 49 -38.13 -3.47 1.61
N GLY A 50 -37.83 -2.27 2.12
CA GLY A 50 -38.65 -1.56 3.08
C GLY A 50 -39.83 -0.78 2.47
N ILE A 51 -39.88 -0.66 1.14
CA ILE A 51 -40.91 0.12 0.43
C ILE A 51 -41.98 -0.84 -0.11
N PRO A 52 -43.22 -0.81 0.44
CA PRO A 52 -44.24 -1.85 0.20
C PRO A 52 -44.69 -1.97 -1.26
N VAL A 53 -44.51 -0.92 -2.07
CA VAL A 53 -44.89 -0.90 -3.50
C VAL A 53 -43.80 -1.53 -4.39
N ILE A 54 -42.53 -1.44 -3.99
CA ILE A 54 -41.37 -1.91 -4.78
C ILE A 54 -41.04 -3.36 -4.43
N GLY A 55 -41.21 -3.74 -3.15
CA GLY A 55 -40.93 -5.08 -2.65
C GLY A 55 -41.76 -6.19 -3.32
N ASN A 56 -42.95 -5.88 -3.84
CA ASN A 56 -43.80 -6.86 -4.55
C ASN A 56 -43.39 -7.07 -6.01
N MET A 57 -42.84 -6.05 -6.69
CA MET A 57 -42.43 -6.16 -8.10
C MET A 57 -41.08 -6.87 -8.25
N VAL A 58 -40.17 -6.67 -7.29
CA VAL A 58 -38.90 -7.41 -7.19
C VAL A 58 -39.12 -8.91 -6.96
N LYS A 59 -40.23 -9.28 -6.31
CA LYS A 59 -40.55 -10.68 -5.98
C LYS A 59 -41.01 -11.49 -7.20
N ASP A 60 -41.64 -10.85 -8.20
CA ASP A 60 -42.07 -11.51 -9.45
C ASP A 60 -40.92 -11.67 -10.47
N GLU A 61 -39.93 -10.77 -10.49
CA GLU A 61 -38.73 -10.92 -11.34
C GLU A 61 -37.71 -11.93 -10.79
N THR A 62 -37.95 -12.48 -9.60
CA THR A 62 -37.12 -13.50 -8.96
C THR A 62 -37.53 -14.94 -9.36
N ALA A 63 -38.48 -15.11 -10.29
CA ALA A 63 -38.76 -16.41 -10.90
C ALA A 63 -37.79 -16.80 -12.03
N ALA A 64 -36.85 -15.91 -12.41
CA ALA A 64 -35.81 -16.17 -13.41
C ALA A 64 -34.40 -16.43 -12.83
N THR A 65 -34.26 -16.66 -11.52
CA THR A 65 -32.96 -16.85 -10.87
C THR A 65 -32.84 -18.22 -10.20
N THR A 66 -32.76 -19.27 -11.01
CA THR A 66 -32.22 -20.58 -10.59
C THR A 66 -30.69 -20.57 -10.41
N GLY A 67 -30.03 -19.40 -10.39
CA GLY A 67 -28.57 -19.25 -10.22
C GLY A 67 -28.06 -18.97 -8.79
N GLY A 68 -28.95 -18.66 -7.83
CA GLY A 68 -28.54 -18.14 -6.51
C GLY A 68 -27.79 -19.12 -5.59
N THR A 69 -27.90 -20.43 -5.80
CA THR A 69 -27.20 -21.43 -4.97
C THR A 69 -25.80 -21.78 -5.51
N ALA A 70 -25.64 -21.80 -6.84
CA ALA A 70 -24.35 -22.06 -7.49
C ALA A 70 -23.34 -20.92 -7.26
N ASP A 71 -23.81 -19.67 -7.26
CA ASP A 71 -22.95 -18.52 -6.96
C ASP A 71 -22.55 -18.49 -5.48
N ALA A 72 -23.45 -18.83 -4.55
CA ALA A 72 -23.12 -18.91 -3.12
C ALA A 72 -22.09 -20.02 -2.81
N GLU A 73 -22.19 -21.19 -3.44
CA GLU A 73 -21.18 -22.24 -3.30
C GLU A 73 -19.84 -21.83 -3.91
N LYS A 74 -19.84 -21.16 -5.07
CA LYS A 74 -18.62 -20.66 -5.72
C LYS A 74 -17.92 -19.58 -4.88
N LEU A 75 -18.68 -18.65 -4.29
CA LEU A 75 -18.13 -17.66 -3.36
C LEU A 75 -17.57 -18.32 -2.10
N LYS A 76 -18.23 -19.37 -1.56
CA LYS A 76 -17.73 -20.11 -0.41
C LYS A 76 -16.45 -20.90 -0.73
N GLN A 77 -16.36 -21.46 -1.93
CA GLN A 77 -15.15 -22.11 -2.44
C GLN A 77 -14.00 -21.09 -2.56
N GLN A 78 -14.25 -19.93 -3.17
CA GLN A 78 -13.24 -18.86 -3.31
C GLN A 78 -12.73 -18.33 -1.97
N LEU A 79 -13.60 -18.20 -0.96
CA LEU A 79 -13.17 -17.82 0.38
C LEU A 79 -12.29 -18.88 1.04
N LYS A 80 -12.61 -20.16 0.82
CA LYS A 80 -11.80 -21.27 1.33
C LYS A 80 -10.42 -21.32 0.65
N ASP A 81 -10.37 -21.11 -0.66
CA ASP A 81 -9.12 -21.08 -1.43
C ASP A 81 -8.26 -19.85 -1.06
N GLN A 82 -8.89 -18.69 -0.83
CA GLN A 82 -8.20 -17.50 -0.32
C GLN A 82 -7.67 -17.71 1.09
N GLN A 83 -8.45 -18.34 1.98
CA GLN A 83 -7.99 -18.65 3.34
C GLN A 83 -6.80 -19.62 3.30
N ALA A 84 -6.86 -20.67 2.47
CA ALA A 84 -5.74 -21.60 2.30
C ALA A 84 -4.48 -20.90 1.73
N THR A 85 -4.67 -19.92 0.84
CA THR A 85 -3.57 -19.10 0.32
C THR A 85 -2.97 -18.21 1.42
N ILE A 86 -3.80 -17.58 2.25
CA ILE A 86 -3.36 -16.77 3.39
C ILE A 86 -2.58 -17.64 4.39
N ASP A 87 -3.07 -18.84 4.68
CA ASP A 87 -2.42 -19.76 5.62
C ASP A 87 -1.07 -20.25 5.06
N MET A 88 -0.99 -20.56 3.77
CA MET A 88 0.27 -20.91 3.08
C MET A 88 1.25 -19.73 3.06
N MET A 89 0.76 -18.51 2.82
CA MET A 89 1.58 -17.30 2.86
C MET A 89 2.15 -17.07 4.25
N LYS A 90 1.34 -17.24 5.30
CA LYS A 90 1.80 -17.15 6.71
C LYS A 90 2.84 -18.21 7.04
N GLU A 91 2.60 -19.46 6.63
CA GLU A 91 3.57 -20.55 6.86
C GLU A 91 4.89 -20.28 6.11
N THR A 92 4.81 -19.71 4.91
CA THR A 92 5.99 -19.28 4.15
C THR A 92 6.72 -18.11 4.84
N GLU A 93 5.98 -17.14 5.37
CA GLU A 93 6.52 -16.00 6.10
C GLU A 93 7.21 -16.45 7.40
N ASP A 94 6.59 -17.36 8.16
CA ASP A 94 7.17 -17.94 9.37
C ASP A 94 8.43 -18.78 9.05
N ALA A 95 8.40 -19.57 7.98
CA ALA A 95 9.57 -20.32 7.51
C ALA A 95 10.70 -19.39 7.08
N LYS A 96 10.39 -18.29 6.37
CA LYS A 96 11.36 -17.28 5.96
C LYS A 96 11.93 -16.51 7.14
N ASN A 97 11.11 -16.17 8.13
CA ASN A 97 11.57 -15.53 9.37
C ASN A 97 12.49 -16.45 10.17
N THR A 98 12.17 -17.75 10.22
CA THR A 98 13.03 -18.77 10.85
C THR A 98 14.35 -18.91 10.10
N GLU A 99 14.33 -18.91 8.76
CA GLU A 99 15.53 -18.94 7.92
C GLU A 99 16.40 -17.69 8.13
N ILE A 100 15.78 -16.51 8.27
CA ILE A 100 16.48 -15.26 8.59
C ILE A 100 17.15 -15.35 9.96
N ASP A 101 16.45 -15.86 10.97
CA ASP A 101 17.01 -16.01 12.32
C ASP A 101 18.20 -16.99 12.33
N ASP A 102 18.07 -18.14 11.66
CA ASP A 102 19.14 -19.12 11.53
C ASP A 102 20.36 -18.53 10.78
N LEU A 103 20.13 -17.83 9.67
CA LEU A 103 21.21 -17.16 8.93
C LEU A 103 21.89 -16.08 9.78
N ASN A 104 21.15 -15.31 10.58
CA ASN A 104 21.73 -14.35 11.50
C ASN A 104 22.57 -15.02 12.59
N GLN A 105 22.10 -16.13 13.17
CA GLN A 105 22.89 -16.92 14.12
C GLN A 105 24.16 -17.49 13.48
N GLN A 106 24.09 -17.94 12.23
CA GLN A 106 25.26 -18.40 11.48
C GLN A 106 26.25 -17.25 11.22
N ILE A 107 25.78 -16.07 10.83
CA ILE A 107 26.62 -14.87 10.66
C ILE A 107 27.36 -14.56 11.95
N VAL A 108 26.66 -14.49 13.09
CA VAL A 108 27.28 -14.26 14.41
C VAL A 108 28.32 -15.33 14.74
N LYS A 109 28.04 -16.60 14.42
CA LYS A 109 28.98 -17.70 14.65
C LYS A 109 30.23 -17.59 13.78
N LEU A 110 30.08 -17.25 12.50
CA LEU A 110 31.18 -17.04 11.57
C LEU A 110 32.01 -15.80 11.95
N GLU A 111 31.38 -14.69 12.33
CA GLU A 111 32.06 -13.50 12.84
C GLU A 111 32.90 -13.80 14.08
N ASN A 112 32.37 -14.59 15.02
CA ASN A 112 33.12 -15.02 16.20
C ASN A 112 34.29 -15.96 15.87
N GLN A 113 34.18 -16.78 14.82
CA GLN A 113 35.28 -17.63 14.35
C GLN A 113 36.39 -16.81 13.65
N ILE A 114 36.00 -15.79 12.87
CA ILE A 114 36.93 -14.87 12.22
C ILE A 114 37.65 -14.02 13.27
N ASN A 115 36.92 -13.43 14.22
CA ASN A 115 37.49 -12.62 15.31
C ASN A 115 38.27 -13.45 16.35
N GLY A 116 38.03 -14.75 16.43
CA GLY A 116 38.81 -15.66 17.28
C GLY A 116 40.19 -16.01 16.74
N THR A 117 40.51 -15.64 15.49
CA THR A 117 41.76 -16.01 14.79
C THR A 117 42.75 -14.84 14.63
N GLU A 118 42.36 -13.61 14.98
CA GLU A 118 43.24 -12.43 14.90
C GLU A 118 44.01 -12.23 16.24
N PRO A 119 45.36 -12.18 16.23
CA PRO A 119 46.12 -11.82 17.42
C PRO A 119 45.86 -10.35 17.78
N LYS A 120 45.56 -10.12 19.06
CA LYS A 120 45.35 -8.80 19.67
C LYS A 120 46.61 -7.92 19.52
N THR A 121 46.61 -7.02 18.54
CA THR A 121 47.47 -5.83 18.51
C THR A 121 46.65 -4.69 17.91
N ASP A 122 45.95 -3.93 18.76
CA ASP A 122 46.26 -2.52 18.97
C ASP A 122 45.18 -1.84 19.82
N THR A 123 45.64 -1.48 21.00
CA THR A 123 44.93 -0.82 22.09
C THR A 123 44.83 0.68 21.80
N ALA A 124 43.76 1.17 21.16
CA ALA A 124 43.43 2.61 21.15
C ALA A 124 42.02 3.01 20.64
N ALA A 125 41.08 2.09 20.40
CA ALA A 125 39.72 2.45 19.94
C ALA A 125 38.63 1.63 20.65
N ALA A 126 38.79 1.42 21.96
CA ALA A 126 37.84 0.72 22.79
C ALA A 126 36.82 1.69 23.40
N GLN A 127 35.90 2.21 22.59
CA GLN A 127 34.58 2.64 23.04
C GLN A 127 33.71 2.94 21.82
N SER A 128 32.91 1.97 21.38
CA SER A 128 31.59 2.12 20.72
C SER A 128 31.23 0.86 19.91
N ALA A 129 31.11 -0.31 20.56
CA ALA A 129 30.45 -1.46 19.93
C ALA A 129 30.14 -2.56 20.95
N SER A 130 29.32 -2.25 21.97
CA SER A 130 28.55 -3.28 22.68
C SER A 130 27.50 -2.62 23.57
N THR A 131 26.40 -2.17 22.97
CA THR A 131 25.15 -1.94 23.71
C THR A 131 23.98 -2.42 22.86
N THR A 132 23.68 -3.70 22.97
CA THR A 132 22.28 -4.15 22.98
C THR A 132 21.71 -3.69 24.31
N ALA A 133 21.10 -2.51 24.33
CA ALA A 133 20.18 -2.11 25.39
C ALA A 133 19.16 -1.19 24.75
N GLU A 134 17.88 -1.55 24.93
CA GLU A 134 16.77 -0.62 24.80
C GLU A 134 17.06 0.58 25.72
N GLY A 135 17.49 1.68 25.12
CA GLY A 135 17.71 2.95 25.78
C GLY A 135 17.21 4.02 24.83
N GLU A 136 16.49 5.01 25.36
CA GLU A 136 16.07 6.19 24.62
C GLU A 136 17.29 6.91 24.04
N GLU A 137 17.72 6.48 22.87
CA GLU A 137 18.65 7.20 22.03
C GLU A 137 17.91 8.45 21.56
N VAL A 138 18.48 9.62 21.81
CA VAL A 138 18.02 10.88 21.23
C VAL A 138 18.02 10.71 19.72
N SER A 139 16.87 10.38 19.15
CA SER A 139 16.76 10.13 17.73
C SER A 139 16.89 11.44 16.99
N THR A 140 17.93 11.56 16.17
CA THR A 140 18.00 12.64 15.19
C THR A 140 16.95 12.34 14.11
N PRO A 141 16.32 13.38 13.50
CA PRO A 141 15.38 13.15 12.41
C PRO A 141 16.01 12.36 11.23
N TYR A 142 17.34 12.35 11.11
CA TYR A 142 18.09 11.57 10.14
C TYR A 142 18.17 10.08 10.49
N LYS A 143 18.38 9.73 11.77
CA LYS A 143 18.45 8.33 12.24
C LYS A 143 17.12 7.60 12.08
N ASP A 144 15.99 8.27 12.33
CA ASP A 144 14.65 7.72 12.09
C ASP A 144 14.38 7.49 10.59
N ALA A 145 14.75 8.47 9.77
CA ALA A 145 14.61 8.37 8.31
C ALA A 145 15.50 7.24 7.76
N ALA A 146 16.75 7.15 8.18
CA ALA A 146 17.68 6.08 7.80
C ALA A 146 17.16 4.70 8.21
N SER A 147 16.59 4.58 9.42
CA SER A 147 15.96 3.34 9.89
C SER A 147 14.76 2.92 9.06
N SER A 148 14.03 3.88 8.49
CA SER A 148 12.90 3.62 7.60
C SER A 148 13.37 3.20 6.21
N PHE A 149 14.37 3.89 5.65
CA PHE A 149 14.94 3.54 4.35
C PHE A 149 15.75 2.25 4.37
N SER A 150 16.35 1.87 5.52
CA SER A 150 17.09 0.61 5.64
C SER A 150 16.19 -0.63 5.45
N LYS A 151 14.92 -0.52 5.86
CA LYS A 151 13.88 -1.54 5.71
C LYS A 151 13.13 -1.45 4.37
N MET A 152 13.37 -0.41 3.60
CA MET A 152 12.75 -0.20 2.28
C MET A 152 13.58 -0.89 1.19
N ASP A 153 12.92 -1.23 0.09
CA ASP A 153 13.57 -1.64 -1.15
C ASP A 153 14.59 -0.58 -1.64
N ASP A 154 15.76 -1.04 -2.07
CA ASP A 154 16.91 -0.19 -2.37
C ASP A 154 16.63 0.81 -3.50
N ALA A 155 15.93 0.37 -4.56
CA ALA A 155 15.58 1.24 -5.68
C ALA A 155 14.54 2.29 -5.29
N LYS A 156 13.59 1.95 -4.43
CA LYS A 156 12.61 2.92 -3.90
C LYS A 156 13.25 3.92 -2.96
N ALA A 157 14.13 3.46 -2.07
CA ALA A 157 14.89 4.33 -1.19
C ALA A 157 15.76 5.29 -1.99
N ALA A 158 16.49 4.79 -2.99
CA ALA A 158 17.27 5.61 -3.93
C ALA A 158 16.41 6.69 -4.60
N ALA A 159 15.28 6.31 -5.19
CA ALA A 159 14.39 7.24 -5.88
C ALA A 159 13.78 8.34 -4.97
N ILE A 160 13.61 8.06 -3.67
CA ILE A 160 13.14 9.04 -2.70
C ILE A 160 14.29 9.94 -2.25
N ILE A 161 15.42 9.36 -1.87
CA ILE A 161 16.58 10.10 -1.37
C ILE A 161 17.13 11.06 -2.43
N SER A 162 17.18 10.65 -3.70
CA SER A 162 17.60 11.52 -4.82
C SER A 162 16.66 12.72 -5.07
N LYS A 163 15.49 12.77 -4.43
CA LYS A 163 14.55 13.90 -4.50
C LYS A 163 14.56 14.76 -3.25
N LEU A 164 15.32 14.39 -2.22
CA LEU A 164 15.51 15.21 -1.04
C LEU A 164 16.49 16.35 -1.35
N ASP A 165 16.44 17.40 -0.53
CA ASP A 165 17.50 18.42 -0.52
C ASP A 165 18.85 17.76 -0.19
N ASN A 166 19.92 18.21 -0.84
CA ASN A 166 21.23 17.55 -0.76
C ASN A 166 21.73 17.35 0.67
N GLU A 167 21.59 18.36 1.54
CA GLU A 167 21.98 18.28 2.95
C GLU A 167 21.19 17.20 3.71
N LYS A 168 19.89 17.06 3.42
CA LYS A 168 19.03 16.06 4.07
C LYS A 168 19.32 14.67 3.55
N ALA A 169 19.53 14.53 2.24
CA ALA A 169 19.95 13.26 1.64
C ALA A 169 21.26 12.77 2.26
N LEU A 170 22.23 13.68 2.39
CA LEU A 170 23.53 13.39 2.97
C LEU A 170 23.43 12.94 4.44
N GLY A 171 22.68 13.69 5.27
CA GLY A 171 22.46 13.32 6.67
C GLY A 171 21.80 11.95 6.83
N VAL A 172 20.80 11.62 6.00
CA VAL A 172 20.18 10.30 6.01
C VAL A 172 21.15 9.20 5.53
N LEU A 173 21.94 9.46 4.49
CA LEU A 173 22.89 8.49 3.94
C LEU A 173 24.01 8.17 4.94
N GLN A 174 24.49 9.15 5.70
CA GLN A 174 25.53 8.97 6.71
C GLN A 174 25.06 8.08 7.88
N GLU A 175 23.79 8.21 8.29
CA GLU A 175 23.17 7.40 9.35
C GLU A 175 22.87 5.95 8.93
N LEU A 176 22.89 5.64 7.62
CA LEU A 176 22.77 4.26 7.15
C LEU A 176 24.04 3.45 7.41
N SER A 177 23.88 2.15 7.63
CA SER A 177 25.03 1.24 7.65
C SER A 177 25.76 1.24 6.31
N GLY A 178 27.09 1.07 6.32
CA GLY A 178 27.89 1.14 5.10
C GLY A 178 27.41 0.21 3.98
N LYS A 179 26.96 -1.01 4.35
CA LYS A 179 26.38 -1.96 3.41
C LYS A 179 25.10 -1.40 2.75
N LYS A 180 24.13 -0.95 3.55
CA LYS A 180 22.84 -0.45 3.04
C LYS A 180 22.99 0.85 2.26
N ARG A 181 23.85 1.77 2.72
CA ARG A 181 24.22 2.96 1.96
C ARG A 181 24.79 2.58 0.59
N GLY A 182 25.69 1.59 0.54
CA GLY A 182 26.28 1.11 -0.72
C GLY A 182 25.25 0.57 -1.71
N THR A 183 24.30 -0.25 -1.26
CA THR A 183 23.28 -0.82 -2.17
C THR A 183 22.27 0.22 -2.64
N ILE A 184 21.90 1.19 -1.79
CA ILE A 184 21.05 2.32 -2.17
C ILE A 184 21.78 3.22 -3.18
N LEU A 185 23.05 3.58 -2.95
CA LEU A 185 23.85 4.36 -3.90
C LEU A 185 23.99 3.63 -5.24
N ALA A 186 24.16 2.31 -5.24
CA ALA A 186 24.22 1.51 -6.46
C ALA A 186 22.89 1.50 -7.24
N ALA A 187 21.76 1.74 -6.58
CA ALA A 187 20.45 1.83 -7.19
C ALA A 187 20.06 3.26 -7.61
N MET A 188 20.90 4.27 -7.33
CA MET A 188 20.72 5.65 -7.77
C MET A 188 21.24 5.88 -9.19
N ASP A 189 20.97 7.07 -9.73
CA ASP A 189 21.70 7.55 -10.90
C ASP A 189 23.20 7.70 -10.59
N PRO A 190 24.12 7.30 -11.49
CA PRO A 190 25.57 7.37 -11.25
C PRO A 190 26.08 8.76 -10.90
N GLU A 191 25.49 9.82 -11.48
CA GLU A 191 25.90 11.20 -11.22
C GLU A 191 25.51 11.62 -9.80
N ALA A 192 24.30 11.24 -9.36
CA ALA A 192 23.84 11.48 -8.00
C ALA A 192 24.67 10.71 -6.97
N ALA A 193 24.97 9.43 -7.24
CA ALA A 193 25.79 8.60 -6.36
C ALA A 193 27.21 9.17 -6.19
N ALA A 194 27.82 9.62 -7.29
CA ALA A 194 29.13 10.27 -7.26
C ALA A 194 29.10 11.58 -6.45
N SER A 195 28.08 12.41 -6.67
CA SER A 195 27.89 13.68 -5.96
C SER A 195 27.77 13.50 -4.45
N TYR A 196 26.90 12.59 -3.99
CA TYR A 196 26.75 12.32 -2.56
C TYR A 196 27.99 11.69 -1.94
N THR A 197 28.67 10.80 -2.67
CA THR A 197 29.92 10.19 -2.18
C THR A 197 31.02 11.25 -2.02
N SER A 198 31.16 12.17 -2.98
CA SER A 198 32.12 13.28 -2.88
C SER A 198 31.80 14.16 -1.67
N ALA A 199 30.53 14.54 -1.49
CA ALA A 199 30.12 15.36 -0.35
C ALA A 199 30.40 14.69 1.01
N MET A 200 30.24 13.37 1.10
CA MET A 200 30.60 12.62 2.33
C MET A 200 32.10 12.65 2.62
N VAL A 201 32.93 12.58 1.59
CA VAL A 201 34.40 12.65 1.74
C VAL A 201 34.81 14.07 2.13
N ASP A 202 34.28 15.09 1.45
CA ASP A 202 34.57 16.50 1.74
C ASP A 202 34.18 16.88 3.18
N ASP A 203 33.06 16.35 3.69
CA ASP A 203 32.64 16.60 5.07
C ASP A 203 33.55 15.89 6.08
N ALA A 204 33.98 14.66 5.79
CA ALA A 204 34.95 13.95 6.63
C ALA A 204 36.32 14.64 6.67
N GLU A 205 36.77 15.26 5.56
CA GLU A 205 38.01 16.03 5.50
C GLU A 205 37.93 17.32 6.34
N LYS A 206 36.81 18.05 6.28
CA LYS A 206 36.59 19.26 7.09
C LYS A 206 36.56 18.96 8.59
N GLU A 207 35.98 17.83 8.99
CA GLU A 207 35.99 17.39 10.38
C GLU A 207 37.39 16.99 10.85
N GLY A 208 38.23 16.45 9.96
CA GLY A 208 39.64 16.14 10.25
C GLY A 208 40.51 17.38 10.44
N GLU A 209 40.31 18.43 9.62
CA GLU A 209 41.06 19.69 9.72
C GLU A 209 40.69 20.54 10.95
N ALA A 210 39.50 20.38 11.51
CA ALA A 210 39.06 21.12 12.69
C ALA A 210 39.66 20.61 14.02
N VAL A 211 40.41 19.50 13.98
CA VAL A 211 40.96 18.81 15.16
C VAL A 211 42.50 18.92 15.24
N GLU A 212 43.16 19.49 14.23
CA GLU A 212 44.58 19.93 14.30
C GLU A 212 44.72 21.39 14.76
#